data_AF-A0A4R4G4Q8-F1
#
_entry.id   AF-A0A4R4G4Q8-F1
#
_cell.length_a   1.000
_cell.length_b   1.000
_cell.length_c   1.000
_cell.angle_alpha   90.00
_cell.angle_beta   90.00
_cell.angle_gamma   90.00
#
_symmetry.space_group_name_H-M   'P 1'
#
loop_
_entity.id
_entity.type
_entity.pdbx_description
1 polymer ?
#
loop_
_entity_poly.entity_id
_entity_poly.type
_entity_poly.pdbx_seq_one_letter_code
_entity_poly.pdbx_strand_id
1 'polypeptide(L)'
;MKHVFNAKSAFLGSFGLILINALTGCQSAPEEQPAEEQAQAKNKFLVVEQLTNGKYVIVEEMPTEGPSRAIIRETDENGTVHERVLTEAEMKELADQEYKKMEAGQSELNAEPSGEGMGLAGTILAAAGGALLGNMIGNALMNNANVRKHQDMSNRSGYYRSTSGGTPTSTGSTQKKSYFGNTASSSTTSSSSYGG
;
A
#
# COMPACT_ATOMS: atom_id res chain seq x y z
N MET A 1 -41.85 -17.55 45.40
CA MET A 1 -41.03 -18.15 44.32
C MET A 1 -39.77 -17.29 44.25
N LYS A 2 -38.63 -17.64 44.90
CA LYS A 2 -37.51 -18.47 44.39
C LYS A 2 -37.25 -18.13 42.91
N HIS A 3 -36.16 -17.42 42.52
CA HIS A 3 -34.76 -17.89 42.46
C HIS A 3 -33.77 -16.68 42.51
N VAL A 4 -32.93 -16.56 43.55
CA VAL A 4 -31.47 -16.81 43.69
C VAL A 4 -30.47 -15.98 42.87
N PHE A 5 -29.55 -15.37 43.63
CA PHE A 5 -28.45 -14.48 43.29
C PHE A 5 -27.31 -15.13 42.49
N ASN A 6 -26.62 -14.29 41.71
CA ASN A 6 -25.48 -14.60 40.86
C ASN A 6 -24.16 -14.26 41.59
N ALA A 7 -23.22 -15.21 41.65
CA ALA A 7 -21.77 -15.04 41.84
C ALA A 7 -21.16 -16.35 42.35
N LYS A 8 -20.30 -17.03 41.56
CA LYS A 8 -19.09 -17.72 42.06
C LYS A 8 -18.03 -17.83 40.95
N SER A 9 -16.97 -17.07 41.15
CA SER A 9 -15.61 -17.35 40.73
C SER A 9 -15.18 -18.75 41.19
N ALA A 10 -14.60 -19.53 40.27
CA ALA A 10 -13.84 -20.74 40.57
C ALA A 10 -12.47 -20.62 39.91
N PHE A 11 -11.49 -20.28 40.75
CA PHE A 11 -10.08 -20.21 40.44
C PHE A 11 -9.44 -21.52 40.91
N LEU A 12 -9.16 -22.46 40.01
CA LEU A 12 -8.35 -23.67 40.21
C LEU A 12 -7.99 -24.15 38.78
N GLY A 13 -6.75 -24.18 38.30
CA GLY A 13 -5.48 -24.34 38.99
C GLY A 13 -5.03 -25.80 38.88
N SER A 14 -4.13 -26.06 37.92
CA SER A 14 -3.17 -27.18 37.80
C SER A 14 -3.33 -28.22 36.67
N PHE A 15 -2.17 -28.48 36.06
CA PHE A 15 -1.73 -29.61 35.22
C PHE A 15 -1.88 -29.53 33.69
N GLY A 16 -0.74 -29.37 33.00
CA GLY A 16 -0.58 -29.76 31.60
C GLY A 16 0.52 -29.05 30.83
N LEU A 17 1.78 -29.08 31.28
CA LEU A 17 2.92 -28.64 30.48
C LEU A 17 3.19 -29.71 29.41
N ILE A 18 2.79 -29.46 28.16
CA ILE A 18 3.20 -30.27 27.00
C ILE A 18 4.04 -29.36 26.10
N LEU A 19 5.36 -29.48 26.27
CA LEU A 19 6.35 -28.96 25.34
C LEU A 19 6.62 -30.02 24.26
N ILE A 20 6.77 -29.51 23.03
CA ILE A 20 7.34 -30.13 21.83
C ILE A 20 6.35 -30.93 20.96
N ASN A 21 5.92 -30.26 19.88
CA ASN A 21 6.01 -30.87 18.55
C ASN A 21 6.67 -29.87 17.61
N ALA A 22 7.92 -30.16 17.26
CA ALA A 22 8.64 -29.48 16.20
C ALA A 22 8.07 -29.93 14.85
N LEU A 23 7.03 -29.24 14.37
CA LEU A 23 6.65 -29.22 12.96
C LEU A 23 6.64 -27.75 12.53
N THR A 24 7.79 -27.28 12.06
CA THR A 24 7.89 -26.05 11.28
C THR A 24 7.19 -26.28 9.94
N GLY A 25 5.90 -25.99 9.91
CA GLY A 25 5.06 -26.00 8.71
C GLY A 25 3.88 -25.10 8.99
N CYS A 26 4.06 -23.80 8.71
CA CYS A 26 3.13 -22.70 9.01
C CYS A 26 1.69 -23.02 8.63
N GLN A 27 0.91 -23.44 9.61
CA GLN A 27 -0.55 -23.39 9.63
C GLN A 27 -0.92 -22.77 10.98
N SER A 28 -0.94 -21.44 11.05
CA SER A 28 -1.46 -20.70 12.20
C SER A 28 -2.99 -20.61 12.09
N ALA A 29 -3.67 -20.95 13.19
CA ALA A 29 -5.01 -20.46 13.54
C ALA A 29 -4.98 -18.91 13.67
N PRO A 30 -6.13 -18.21 13.83
CA PRO A 30 -6.25 -16.79 13.51
C PRO A 30 -5.40 -15.93 14.47
N GLU A 31 -4.17 -15.66 14.04
CA GLU A 31 -3.35 -14.59 14.56
C GLU A 31 -4.05 -13.30 14.16
N GLU A 32 -4.38 -12.49 15.17
CA GLU A 32 -4.53 -11.06 15.03
C GLU A 32 -3.28 -10.56 14.30
N GLN A 33 -3.41 -10.41 12.98
CA GLN A 33 -2.43 -9.72 12.16
C GLN A 33 -2.18 -8.40 12.89
N PRO A 34 -0.93 -8.04 13.22
CA PRO A 34 -0.65 -6.68 13.57
C PRO A 34 -1.10 -5.86 12.37
N ALA A 35 -2.14 -5.06 12.54
CA ALA A 35 -2.45 -3.95 11.65
C ALA A 35 -1.35 -2.87 11.79
N GLU A 36 -0.09 -3.29 11.78
CA GLU A 36 1.12 -2.48 11.91
C GLU A 36 1.65 -2.08 10.54
N GLU A 37 0.74 -1.84 9.60
CA GLU A 37 0.91 -0.92 8.48
C GLU A 37 -0.44 -0.24 8.22
N GLN A 38 -1.16 0.13 9.30
CA GLN A 38 -1.95 1.35 9.22
C GLN A 38 -1.01 2.39 8.65
N ALA A 39 -1.38 3.00 7.52
CA ALA A 39 -0.70 4.13 6.94
C ALA A 39 -0.63 5.22 8.01
N GLN A 40 0.38 5.12 8.89
CA GLN A 40 0.66 6.11 9.89
C GLN A 40 0.87 7.35 9.05
N ALA A 41 0.02 8.34 9.30
CA ALA A 41 0.04 9.66 8.72
C ALA A 41 1.36 10.36 9.11
N LYS A 42 2.47 9.80 8.63
CA LYS A 42 3.82 10.27 8.85
C LYS A 42 4.01 11.42 7.89
N ASN A 43 4.69 12.45 8.39
CA ASN A 43 5.07 13.55 7.55
C ASN A 43 5.90 13.05 6.37
N LYS A 44 5.70 13.67 5.21
CA LYS A 44 6.35 13.24 3.96
C LYS A 44 7.03 14.41 3.29
N PHE A 45 8.16 14.09 2.67
CA PHE A 45 8.79 14.92 1.66
C PHE A 45 8.39 14.38 0.29
N LEU A 46 7.84 15.23 -0.56
CA LEU A 46 7.33 14.87 -1.88
C LEU A 46 8.09 15.62 -2.97
N VAL A 47 8.38 14.94 -4.08
CA VAL A 47 8.79 15.58 -5.32
C VAL A 47 7.72 15.30 -6.37
N VAL A 48 7.02 16.34 -6.76
CA VAL A 48 5.91 16.32 -7.71
C VAL A 48 6.38 16.92 -9.03
N GLU A 49 6.15 16.23 -10.12
CA GLU A 49 6.52 16.67 -11.47
C GLU A 49 5.26 16.92 -12.30
N GLN A 50 5.26 18.02 -13.04
CA GLN A 50 4.22 18.34 -14.00
C GLN A 50 4.49 17.61 -15.31
N LEU A 51 3.47 16.89 -15.77
CA LEU A 51 3.43 16.23 -17.06
C LEU A 51 3.06 17.21 -18.18
N THR A 52 3.32 16.83 -19.42
CA THR A 52 2.98 17.62 -20.62
C THR A 52 1.49 17.87 -20.81
N ASN A 53 0.62 17.07 -20.16
CA ASN A 53 -0.83 17.25 -20.15
C ASN A 53 -1.31 18.26 -19.06
N GLY A 54 -0.39 18.88 -18.32
CA GLY A 54 -0.68 19.81 -17.23
C GLY A 54 -1.11 19.14 -15.92
N LYS A 55 -1.10 17.81 -15.85
CA LYS A 55 -1.31 17.03 -14.62
C LYS A 55 0.01 16.80 -13.89
N TYR A 56 -0.07 16.25 -12.69
CA TYR A 56 1.02 16.09 -11.77
C TYR A 56 1.16 14.63 -11.35
N VAL A 57 2.41 14.20 -11.17
CA VAL A 57 2.78 12.87 -10.68
C VAL A 57 3.83 12.97 -9.60
N ILE A 58 3.87 11.99 -8.71
CA ILE A 58 4.86 11.93 -7.64
C ILE A 58 6.02 11.10 -8.12
N VAL A 59 7.18 11.71 -8.26
CA VAL A 59 8.39 11.03 -8.75
C VAL A 59 9.21 10.50 -7.58
N GLU A 60 9.18 11.20 -6.45
CA GLU A 60 9.89 10.81 -5.24
C GLU A 60 9.04 11.10 -4.01
N GLU A 61 9.10 10.20 -3.04
CA GLU A 61 8.40 10.31 -1.78
C GLU A 61 9.26 9.69 -0.69
N MET A 62 9.48 10.43 0.39
CA MET A 62 10.24 9.97 1.54
C MET A 62 9.51 10.33 2.83
N PRO A 63 9.45 9.43 3.82
CA PRO A 63 9.00 9.79 5.16
C PRO A 63 10.00 10.79 5.79
N THR A 64 9.48 11.74 6.56
CA THR A 64 10.29 12.70 7.31
C THR A 64 9.82 12.79 8.75
N GLU A 65 10.73 13.14 9.65
CA GLU A 65 10.41 13.45 11.06
C GLU A 65 9.94 14.90 11.23
N GLY A 66 10.33 15.77 10.29
CA GLY A 66 9.99 17.20 10.29
C GLY A 66 8.61 17.50 9.68
N PRO A 67 8.28 18.79 9.46
CA PRO A 67 7.06 19.19 8.77
C PRO A 67 7.05 18.63 7.33
N SER A 68 5.86 18.31 6.83
CA SER A 68 5.70 17.84 5.46
C SER A 68 6.07 18.94 4.46
N ARG A 69 6.76 18.59 3.37
CA ARG A 69 7.18 19.55 2.32
C ARG A 69 7.06 18.92 0.94
N ALA A 70 6.77 19.73 -0.07
CA ALA A 70 6.81 19.28 -1.46
C ALA A 70 7.66 20.18 -2.32
N ILE A 71 8.38 19.60 -3.28
CA ILE A 71 8.98 20.30 -4.40
C ILE A 71 8.11 20.05 -5.62
N ILE A 72 7.63 21.11 -6.24
CA ILE A 72 6.88 21.07 -7.49
C ILE A 72 7.82 21.45 -8.61
N ARG A 73 7.98 20.55 -9.58
CA ARG A 73 8.77 20.75 -10.80
C ARG A 73 7.81 20.98 -11.96
N GLU A 74 7.69 22.22 -12.38
CA GLU A 74 6.85 22.66 -13.49
C GLU A 74 7.74 22.86 -14.73
N THR A 75 7.26 22.48 -15.91
CA THR A 75 8.03 22.65 -17.15
C THR A 75 7.32 23.66 -18.03
N ASP A 76 7.99 24.79 -18.30
CA ASP A 76 7.47 25.84 -19.16
C ASP A 76 7.43 25.42 -20.63
N GLU A 77 6.70 26.17 -21.46
CA GLU A 77 6.62 25.98 -22.92
C GLU A 77 8.00 25.97 -23.61
N ASN A 78 8.99 26.63 -22.99
CA ASN A 78 10.37 26.70 -23.46
C ASN A 78 11.23 25.50 -23.01
N GLY A 79 10.65 24.51 -22.33
CA GLY A 79 11.37 23.34 -21.79
C GLY A 79 12.26 23.65 -20.58
N THR A 80 12.10 24.81 -19.96
CA THR A 80 12.81 25.17 -18.73
C THR A 80 12.05 24.63 -17.53
N VAL A 81 12.75 23.93 -16.64
CA VAL A 81 12.16 23.37 -15.41
C VAL A 81 12.24 24.41 -14.30
N HIS A 82 11.09 24.75 -13.74
CA HIS A 82 10.94 25.63 -12.59
C HIS A 82 10.63 24.81 -11.35
N GLU A 83 11.43 24.99 -10.31
CA GLU A 83 11.22 24.31 -9.03
C GLU A 83 10.63 25.29 -8.01
N ARG A 84 9.50 24.92 -7.41
CA ARG A 84 8.87 25.65 -6.31
C ARG A 84 8.71 24.74 -5.11
N VAL A 85 9.12 25.22 -3.95
CA VAL A 85 8.94 24.51 -2.69
C VAL A 85 7.65 24.96 -2.03
N LEU A 86 6.78 24.00 -1.71
CA LEU A 86 5.60 24.21 -0.89
C LEU A 86 5.89 23.88 0.57
N THR A 87 5.46 24.78 1.43
CA THR A 87 5.45 24.59 2.88
C THR A 87 4.27 23.71 3.31
N GLU A 88 4.32 23.20 4.54
CA GLU A 88 3.23 22.39 5.10
C GLU A 88 1.88 23.14 5.08
N ALA A 89 1.88 24.44 5.40
CA ALA A 89 0.67 25.26 5.43
C ALA A 89 0.03 25.39 4.03
N GLU A 90 0.84 25.64 3.01
CA GLU A 90 0.36 25.74 1.62
C GLU A 90 -0.18 24.40 1.12
N MET A 91 0.54 23.31 1.40
CA MET A 91 0.07 21.96 1.05
C MET A 91 -1.22 21.60 1.77
N LYS A 92 -1.34 21.95 3.05
CA LYS A 92 -2.54 21.74 3.85
C LYS A 92 -3.72 22.48 3.26
N GLU A 93 -3.54 23.74 2.88
CA GLU A 93 -4.60 24.53 2.26
C GLU A 93 -5.07 23.93 0.94
N LEU A 94 -4.13 23.54 0.06
CA LEU A 94 -4.44 22.88 -1.21
C LEU A 94 -5.18 21.55 -1.00
N ALA A 95 -4.69 20.73 -0.08
CA ALA A 95 -5.32 19.45 0.25
C ALA A 95 -6.73 19.65 0.83
N ASP A 96 -6.93 20.62 1.72
CA ASP A 96 -8.22 20.90 2.35
C ASP A 96 -9.25 21.42 1.34
N GLN A 97 -8.81 22.28 0.41
CA GLN A 97 -9.65 22.73 -0.70
C GLN A 97 -10.08 21.58 -1.60
N GLU A 98 -9.17 20.66 -1.93
CA GLU A 98 -9.51 19.52 -2.78
C GLU A 98 -10.38 18.49 -2.05
N TYR A 99 -10.13 18.27 -0.76
CA TYR A 99 -10.96 17.41 0.08
C TYR A 99 -12.41 17.91 0.14
N LYS A 100 -12.63 19.22 0.30
CA LYS A 100 -13.98 19.81 0.24
C LYS A 100 -14.67 19.58 -1.10
N LYS A 101 -13.95 19.66 -2.22
CA LYS A 101 -14.50 19.31 -3.55
C LYS A 101 -14.82 17.83 -3.64
N MET A 102 -14.01 16.98 -3.03
CA MET A 102 -14.25 15.54 -2.98
C MET A 102 -15.53 15.24 -2.20
N GLU A 103 -15.73 15.86 -1.03
CA GLU A 103 -16.97 15.75 -0.25
C GLU A 103 -18.19 16.30 -1.02
N ALA A 104 -18.01 17.37 -1.80
CA ALA A 104 -19.04 17.93 -2.65
C ALA A 104 -19.33 17.10 -3.93
N GLY A 105 -18.60 16.00 -4.18
CA GLY A 105 -18.76 15.19 -5.38
C GLY A 105 -18.14 15.80 -6.66
N GLN A 106 -17.40 16.90 -6.54
CA GLN A 106 -16.85 17.67 -7.66
C GLN A 106 -15.38 17.39 -7.96
N SER A 107 -14.68 16.67 -7.07
CA SER A 107 -13.27 16.31 -7.30
C SER A 107 -13.11 15.22 -8.36
N GLU A 108 -12.01 15.29 -9.10
CA GLU A 108 -11.58 14.22 -10.01
C GLU A 108 -11.29 12.89 -9.27
N LEU A 109 -11.00 12.96 -7.97
CA LEU A 109 -10.78 11.79 -7.10
C LEU A 109 -12.02 10.91 -6.91
N ASN A 110 -13.21 11.45 -7.17
CA ASN A 110 -14.46 10.67 -7.08
C ASN A 110 -14.75 9.87 -8.34
N ALA A 111 -14.13 10.23 -9.46
CA ALA A 111 -14.29 9.52 -10.73
C ALA A 111 -13.21 8.45 -10.90
N GLU A 112 -13.47 7.48 -11.77
CA GLU A 112 -12.46 6.53 -12.25
C GLU A 112 -11.28 7.31 -12.87
N PRO A 113 -10.01 6.95 -12.60
CA PRO A 113 -8.88 7.62 -13.22
C PRO A 113 -8.93 7.51 -14.74
N SER A 114 -8.81 8.64 -15.42
CA SER A 114 -8.96 8.77 -16.87
C SER A 114 -7.69 9.26 -17.56
N GLY A 115 -6.51 8.90 -17.04
CA GLY A 115 -5.23 9.26 -17.62
C GLY A 115 -4.07 9.13 -16.63
N GLU A 116 -2.89 9.54 -17.09
CA GLU A 116 -1.70 9.61 -16.24
C GLU A 116 -1.65 10.96 -15.51
N GLY A 117 -1.46 10.91 -14.19
CA GLY A 117 -1.38 12.07 -13.32
C GLY A 117 -2.72 12.63 -12.84
N MET A 118 -2.64 13.57 -11.91
CA MET A 118 -3.78 14.21 -11.26
C MET A 118 -3.52 15.71 -11.07
N GLY A 119 -4.52 16.51 -10.74
CA GLY A 119 -4.31 17.88 -10.28
C GLY A 119 -3.35 17.92 -9.09
N LEU A 120 -2.59 19.01 -8.97
CA LEU A 120 -1.57 19.18 -7.92
C LEU A 120 -2.17 18.96 -6.52
N ALA A 121 -3.31 19.57 -6.23
CA ALA A 121 -3.98 19.44 -4.94
C ALA A 121 -4.48 18.00 -4.68
N GLY A 122 -5.01 17.34 -5.71
CA GLY A 122 -5.41 15.93 -5.63
C GLY A 122 -4.22 15.01 -5.39
N THR A 123 -3.09 15.29 -6.04
CA THR A 123 -1.83 14.54 -5.87
C THR A 123 -1.29 14.68 -4.44
N ILE A 124 -1.31 15.89 -3.88
CA ILE A 124 -0.90 16.14 -2.48
C ILE A 124 -1.88 15.46 -1.51
N LEU A 125 -3.19 15.58 -1.73
CA LEU A 125 -4.20 14.94 -0.89
C LEU A 125 -4.08 13.42 -0.93
N ALA A 126 -3.86 12.86 -2.11
CA ALA A 126 -3.64 11.44 -2.33
C ALA A 126 -2.41 10.93 -1.57
N ALA A 127 -1.26 11.59 -1.63
CA ALA A 127 -0.05 11.07 -0.99
C ALA A 127 0.14 11.46 0.48
N ALA A 128 -0.29 12.66 0.85
CA ALA A 128 -0.03 13.24 2.17
C ALA A 128 -1.30 13.74 2.89
N GLY A 129 -2.50 13.51 2.36
CA GLY A 129 -3.75 13.97 2.98
C GLY A 129 -3.94 13.50 4.41
N GLY A 130 -3.56 12.26 4.73
CA GLY A 130 -3.58 11.74 6.10
C GLY A 130 -2.66 12.51 7.04
N ALA A 131 -1.43 12.83 6.60
CA ALA A 131 -0.44 13.56 7.39
C ALA A 131 -0.82 15.04 7.56
N LEU A 132 -1.35 15.67 6.51
CA LEU A 132 -1.67 17.11 6.49
C LEU A 132 -3.00 17.45 7.16
N LEU A 133 -4.02 16.61 6.95
CA LEU A 133 -5.39 16.87 7.38
C LEU A 133 -5.85 15.95 8.52
N GLY A 134 -5.06 14.92 8.83
CA GLY A 134 -5.26 14.03 9.97
C GLY A 134 -5.76 12.64 9.59
N ASN A 135 -5.68 11.74 10.57
CA ASN A 135 -5.97 10.31 10.41
C ASN A 135 -7.40 10.03 9.91
N MET A 136 -8.39 10.84 10.29
CA MET A 136 -9.76 10.66 9.85
C MET A 136 -9.90 10.81 8.33
N ILE A 137 -9.26 11.85 7.77
CA ILE A 137 -9.26 12.10 6.32
C ILE A 137 -8.40 11.05 5.62
N GLY A 138 -7.24 10.70 6.19
CA GLY A 138 -6.44 9.57 5.69
C GLY A 138 -7.25 8.29 5.56
N ASN A 139 -8.04 7.94 6.58
CA ASN A 139 -8.92 6.77 6.56
C ASN A 139 -10.04 6.90 5.52
N ALA A 140 -10.65 8.08 5.37
CA ALA A 140 -11.67 8.31 4.34
C ALA A 140 -11.10 8.13 2.92
N LEU A 141 -9.91 8.67 2.67
CA LEU A 141 -9.20 8.55 1.40
C LEU A 141 -8.80 7.09 1.11
N MET A 142 -8.27 6.38 2.11
CA MET A 142 -7.91 4.96 1.97
C MET A 142 -9.11 4.03 1.78
N ASN A 143 -10.28 4.39 2.30
CA ASN A 143 -11.51 3.62 2.08
C ASN A 143 -12.16 3.91 0.73
N ASN A 144 -11.70 4.94 0.01
CA ASN A 144 -12.21 5.28 -1.32
C ASN A 144 -11.40 4.54 -2.41
N ALA A 145 -12.07 3.63 -3.13
CA ALA A 145 -11.44 2.84 -4.18
C ALA A 145 -10.90 3.70 -5.33
N ASN A 146 -11.58 4.79 -5.68
CA ASN A 146 -11.15 5.67 -6.77
C ASN A 146 -9.88 6.43 -6.37
N VAL A 147 -9.84 6.97 -5.15
CA VAL A 147 -8.64 7.63 -4.59
C VAL A 147 -7.44 6.69 -4.58
N ARG A 148 -7.62 5.42 -4.21
CA ARG A 148 -6.55 4.40 -4.26
C ARG A 148 -6.03 4.16 -5.67
N LYS A 149 -6.92 3.98 -6.65
CA LYS A 149 -6.51 3.83 -8.07
C LYS A 149 -5.75 5.06 -8.55
N HIS A 150 -6.23 6.25 -8.18
CA HIS A 150 -5.60 7.54 -8.46
C HIS A 150 -4.21 7.67 -7.83
N GLN A 151 -4.05 7.26 -6.57
CA GLN A 151 -2.76 7.17 -5.87
C GLN A 151 -1.80 6.23 -6.62
N ASP A 152 -2.27 5.03 -6.97
CA ASP A 152 -1.47 4.01 -7.66
C ASP A 152 -0.97 4.47 -9.04
N MET A 153 -1.81 5.22 -9.77
CA MET A 153 -1.46 5.71 -11.11
C MET A 153 -0.59 6.97 -11.10
N SER A 154 -0.82 7.88 -10.15
CA SER A 154 -0.08 9.14 -10.06
C SER A 154 1.23 9.02 -9.27
N ASN A 155 1.41 7.97 -8.46
CA ASN A 155 2.61 7.75 -7.69
C ASN A 155 3.63 6.86 -8.42
N ARG A 156 4.71 7.47 -8.90
CA ARG A 156 5.85 6.81 -9.55
C ARG A 156 7.00 6.53 -8.59
N SER A 157 6.94 7.00 -7.35
CA SER A 157 8.00 6.83 -6.37
C SER A 157 8.37 5.36 -6.17
N GLY A 158 9.67 5.08 -6.14
CA GLY A 158 10.20 3.75 -5.81
C GLY A 158 9.77 3.30 -4.41
N TYR A 159 9.64 4.24 -3.47
CA TYR A 159 9.16 3.96 -2.11
C TYR A 159 7.73 3.42 -2.12
N TYR A 160 6.81 4.09 -2.82
CA TYR A 160 5.41 3.67 -2.93
C TYR A 160 5.24 2.28 -3.56
N ARG A 161 6.08 1.94 -4.54
CA ARG A 161 6.10 0.62 -5.19
C ARG A 161 6.65 -0.48 -4.28
N SER A 162 7.56 -0.14 -3.38
CA SER A 162 8.12 -1.09 -2.42
C SER A 162 7.15 -1.42 -1.28
N THR A 163 6.31 -0.47 -0.88
CA THR A 163 5.28 -0.65 0.16
C THR A 163 4.00 -1.28 -0.39
N SER A 164 3.65 -1.04 -1.65
CA SER A 164 2.48 -1.69 -2.31
C SER A 164 2.77 -3.12 -2.79
N GLY A 165 3.81 -3.76 -2.23
CA GLY A 165 4.39 -5.06 -2.62
C GLY A 165 3.43 -6.24 -2.64
N GLY A 166 2.54 -6.27 -3.63
CA GLY A 166 2.04 -7.49 -4.26
C GLY A 166 2.96 -7.82 -5.43
N THR A 167 3.69 -8.93 -5.30
CA THR A 167 4.49 -9.62 -6.32
C THR A 167 4.10 -9.27 -7.77
N PRO A 168 5.05 -8.96 -8.68
CA PRO A 168 4.72 -8.95 -10.09
C PRO A 168 4.31 -10.36 -10.47
N THR A 169 3.03 -10.57 -10.73
CA THR A 169 2.52 -11.79 -11.36
C THR A 169 3.05 -11.82 -12.79
N SER A 170 4.33 -12.18 -12.96
CA SER A 170 4.83 -12.64 -14.24
C SER A 170 4.32 -14.07 -14.43
N THR A 171 3.07 -14.23 -14.83
CA THR A 171 2.63 -15.49 -15.44
C THR A 171 2.67 -15.33 -16.96
N GLY A 172 3.86 -14.99 -17.45
CA GLY A 172 4.32 -15.53 -18.72
C GLY A 172 4.40 -17.04 -18.52
N SER A 173 3.62 -17.77 -19.30
CA SER A 173 3.64 -19.22 -19.29
C SER A 173 5.06 -19.72 -19.58
N THR A 174 5.37 -20.86 -18.94
CA THR A 174 6.33 -21.87 -19.41
C THR A 174 7.71 -21.84 -18.73
N GLN A 175 7.89 -22.87 -17.88
CA GLN A 175 9.13 -23.52 -17.43
C GLN A 175 9.83 -23.00 -16.17
N LYS A 176 9.31 -23.47 -15.03
CA LYS A 176 10.06 -23.64 -13.78
C LYS A 176 11.28 -24.55 -14.04
N LYS A 177 12.49 -24.02 -13.87
CA LYS A 177 13.74 -24.80 -13.77
C LYS A 177 14.23 -24.70 -12.32
N SER A 178 13.94 -25.72 -11.51
CA SER A 178 14.39 -25.81 -10.12
C SER A 178 15.82 -26.36 -10.06
N TYR A 179 16.71 -25.63 -9.38
CA TYR A 179 18.13 -25.97 -9.21
C TYR A 179 18.46 -26.73 -7.92
N PHE A 180 17.45 -27.25 -7.22
CA PHE A 180 17.64 -28.07 -6.02
C PHE A 180 16.96 -29.42 -6.23
N GLY A 181 17.77 -30.47 -6.16
CA GLY A 181 17.47 -31.78 -6.69
C GLY A 181 16.35 -32.54 -6.00
N ASN A 182 15.88 -33.59 -6.67
CA ASN A 182 15.35 -34.75 -5.99
C ASN A 182 15.89 -36.03 -6.61
N THR A 183 16.55 -36.79 -5.75
CA THR A 183 17.05 -38.14 -5.89
C THR A 183 15.94 -39.19 -5.91
N ALA A 184 16.25 -40.30 -6.59
CA ALA A 184 15.81 -41.69 -6.35
C ALA A 184 14.43 -42.18 -6.84
N SER A 185 14.52 -43.21 -7.73
CA SER A 185 13.79 -44.51 -7.81
C SER A 185 12.25 -44.50 -7.80
N SER A 186 11.52 -45.21 -8.65
CA SER A 186 11.68 -46.61 -9.09
C SER A 186 10.72 -46.96 -10.25
N SER A 187 11.22 -47.77 -11.20
CA SER A 187 10.56 -48.85 -11.99
C SER A 187 9.10 -48.73 -12.45
N THR A 188 8.84 -48.95 -13.75
CA THR A 188 8.17 -50.18 -14.28
C THR A 188 8.36 -50.29 -15.81
N THR A 189 8.58 -51.53 -16.23
CA THR A 189 8.85 -52.20 -17.52
C THR A 189 7.99 -51.88 -18.76
N SER A 190 8.58 -51.90 -19.97
CA SER A 190 8.46 -53.01 -20.96
C SER A 190 8.98 -52.68 -22.38
N SER A 191 9.76 -53.62 -22.95
CA SER A 191 9.95 -54.04 -24.37
C SER A 191 10.15 -52.99 -25.50
N SER A 192 11.08 -53.07 -26.46
CA SER A 192 11.64 -54.21 -27.23
C SER A 192 12.75 -53.74 -28.21
N SER A 193 13.66 -54.68 -28.57
CA SER A 193 14.50 -54.88 -29.78
C SER A 193 14.96 -53.69 -30.65
N TYR A 194 16.16 -53.60 -31.24
CA TYR A 194 16.98 -54.57 -32.01
C TYR A 194 18.32 -53.84 -32.30
N GLY A 195 19.51 -54.41 -32.08
CA GLY A 195 20.28 -55.09 -33.12
C GLY A 195 21.43 -54.21 -33.65
N GLY A 196 22.68 -54.67 -33.50
CA GLY A 196 23.89 -54.05 -34.05
C GLY A 196 25.07 -54.03 -33.10
#